data_AF-A0AB40BP89-F1
#
_entry.id   AF-A0AB40BP89-F1
#
_cell.length_a   1.000
_cell.length_b   1.000
_cell.length_c   1.000
_cell.angle_alpha   90.00
_cell.angle_beta   90.00
_cell.angle_gamma   90.00
#
_symmetry.space_group_name_H-M   'P 1'
#
loop_
_entity.id
_entity.type
_entity.pdbx_description
1 polymer ?
#
loop_
_entity_poly.entity_id
_entity_poly.type
_entity_poly.pdbx_seq_one_letter_code
_entity_poly.pdbx_strand_id
1 'polypeptide(L)'
;MIILPKARYDWMHLRLQDFKTVSEYNSTIFRISSQLKLCGERIVDSDMLEKSFSTFHASNMLLQQQYREKGFTKYSDLISCLLVAEQNNELLMKNHESRPTGSAPFPEVNVMTYENSKRGRGRTHGRGRGRGRGRGHGRGCGWNKYQKNHDDNKDASYHQKWTNYEEKRIK
;
A
#
# COMPACT_ATOMS: atom_id res chain seq x y z
N MET A 1 -21.28 44.08 -17.00
CA MET A 1 -20.32 43.41 -16.09
C MET A 1 -20.43 41.90 -16.32
N ILE A 2 -19.56 41.32 -17.16
CA ILE A 2 -19.62 39.91 -17.63
C ILE A 2 -18.93 38.94 -16.62
N ILE A 3 -18.71 39.39 -15.38
CA ILE A 3 -17.86 38.70 -14.41
C ILE A 3 -18.60 37.48 -13.81
N LEU A 4 -19.91 37.61 -13.55
CA LEU A 4 -20.68 36.55 -12.91
C LEU A 4 -20.88 35.29 -13.78
N PRO A 5 -21.30 35.38 -15.06
CA PRO A 5 -21.43 34.18 -15.91
C PRO A 5 -20.11 33.43 -16.07
N LYS A 6 -19.00 34.16 -16.19
CA LYS A 6 -17.66 33.57 -16.28
C LYS A 6 -17.25 32.90 -14.96
N ALA A 7 -17.42 33.57 -13.83
CA ALA A 7 -17.05 33.00 -12.53
C ALA A 7 -17.86 31.73 -12.21
N ARG A 8 -19.14 31.67 -12.59
CA ARG A 8 -19.95 30.44 -12.47
C ARG A 8 -19.43 29.32 -13.36
N TYR A 9 -19.06 29.64 -14.60
CA TYR A 9 -18.48 28.68 -15.51
C TYR A 9 -17.15 28.12 -14.96
N ASP A 10 -16.26 29.00 -14.51
CA ASP A 10 -14.98 28.63 -13.93
C ASP A 10 -15.18 27.79 -12.66
N TRP A 11 -16.15 28.15 -11.80
CA TRP A 11 -16.52 27.34 -10.64
C TRP A 11 -17.00 25.96 -11.05
N MET A 12 -17.92 25.85 -12.01
CA MET A 12 -18.49 24.57 -12.43
C MET A 12 -17.43 23.61 -12.97
N HIS A 13 -16.49 24.11 -13.77
CA HIS A 13 -15.45 23.30 -14.42
C HIS A 13 -14.15 23.18 -13.62
N LEU A 14 -14.06 23.79 -12.43
CA LEU A 14 -12.90 23.63 -11.56
C LEU A 14 -12.72 22.16 -11.17
N ARG A 15 -11.52 21.60 -11.38
CA ARG A 15 -11.13 20.25 -10.94
C ARG A 15 -9.73 20.23 -10.33
N LEU A 16 -9.55 19.51 -9.22
CA LEU A 16 -8.25 19.37 -8.56
C LEU A 16 -7.16 18.81 -9.49
N GLN A 17 -7.52 17.85 -10.35
CA GLN A 17 -6.59 17.19 -11.28
C GLN A 17 -6.05 18.08 -12.41
N ASP A 18 -6.68 19.24 -12.66
CA ASP A 18 -6.23 20.17 -13.71
C ASP A 18 -5.04 21.02 -13.24
N PHE A 19 -4.66 20.90 -11.97
CA PHE A 19 -3.57 21.64 -11.35
C PHE A 19 -2.38 20.74 -11.07
N LYS A 20 -1.18 21.31 -11.16
CA LYS A 20 0.04 20.58 -10.84
C LYS A 20 0.24 20.41 -9.33
N THR A 21 -0.26 21.36 -8.55
CA THR A 21 -0.11 21.38 -7.10
C THR A 21 -1.41 21.74 -6.38
N VAL A 22 -1.57 21.24 -5.16
CA VAL A 22 -2.70 21.58 -4.29
C VAL A 22 -2.75 23.09 -3.99
N SER A 23 -1.60 23.76 -3.91
CA SER A 23 -1.52 25.22 -3.69
C SER A 23 -2.09 26.02 -4.87
N GLU A 24 -1.84 25.58 -6.11
CA GLU A 24 -2.36 26.23 -7.31
C GLU A 24 -3.89 26.10 -7.40
N TYR A 25 -4.40 24.89 -7.15
CA TYR A 25 -5.84 24.65 -6.98
C TYR A 25 -6.43 25.57 -5.91
N ASN A 26 -5.79 25.66 -4.74
CA ASN A 26 -6.24 26.49 -3.64
C ASN A 26 -6.35 27.96 -4.03
N SER A 27 -5.34 28.48 -4.72
CA SER A 27 -5.35 29.87 -5.20
C SER A 27 -6.52 30.12 -6.17
N THR A 28 -6.78 29.20 -7.09
CA THR A 28 -7.85 29.36 -8.08
C THR A 28 -9.25 29.28 -7.47
N ILE A 29 -9.49 28.35 -6.54
CA ILE A 29 -10.80 28.27 -5.86
C ILE A 29 -11.06 29.57 -5.08
N PHE A 30 -10.07 30.10 -4.36
CA PHE A 30 -10.23 31.38 -3.65
C PHE A 30 -10.47 32.56 -4.60
N ARG A 31 -9.79 32.59 -5.75
CA ARG A 31 -10.00 33.63 -6.76
C ARG A 31 -11.42 33.59 -7.31
N ILE A 32 -11.91 32.42 -7.68
CA ILE A 32 -13.28 32.25 -8.21
C ILE A 32 -14.31 32.55 -7.12
N SER A 33 -14.15 31.99 -5.91
CA SER A 33 -15.04 32.27 -4.78
C SER A 33 -15.12 33.76 -4.46
N SER A 34 -14.00 34.48 -4.54
CA SER A 34 -13.97 35.94 -4.33
C SER A 34 -14.73 36.69 -5.43
N GLN A 35 -14.59 36.29 -6.70
CA GLN A 35 -15.37 36.87 -7.79
C GLN A 35 -16.87 36.62 -7.64
N LEU A 36 -17.27 35.41 -7.24
CA LEU A 36 -18.66 35.07 -6.97
C LEU A 36 -19.23 35.90 -5.81
N LYS A 37 -18.49 36.03 -4.70
CA LYS A 37 -18.84 36.89 -3.56
C LYS A 37 -19.03 38.35 -3.94
N LEU A 38 -18.11 38.89 -4.75
CA LEU A 38 -18.20 40.28 -5.24
C LEU A 38 -19.42 40.49 -6.16
N CYS A 39 -19.89 39.44 -6.83
CA CYS A 39 -21.09 39.47 -7.67
C CYS A 39 -22.39 39.18 -6.88
N GLY A 40 -22.33 39.10 -5.55
CA GLY A 40 -23.49 38.89 -4.68
C GLY A 40 -23.84 37.43 -4.39
N GLU A 41 -23.04 36.46 -4.84
CA GLU A 41 -23.23 35.06 -4.47
C GLU A 41 -22.65 34.74 -3.10
N ARG A 42 -23.42 33.99 -2.31
CA ARG A 42 -22.96 33.47 -1.03
C ARG A 42 -22.22 32.16 -1.25
N ILE A 43 -20.89 32.22 -1.24
CA ILE A 43 -20.02 31.03 -1.18
C ILE A 43 -19.51 30.88 0.26
N VAL A 44 -19.86 29.78 0.91
CA VAL A 44 -19.42 29.45 2.27
C VAL A 44 -18.41 28.28 2.28
N ASP A 45 -17.78 28.01 3.43
CA ASP A 45 -16.79 26.94 3.56
C ASP A 45 -17.34 25.57 3.13
N SER A 46 -18.60 25.26 3.46
CA SER A 46 -19.25 24.01 3.05
C SER A 46 -19.32 23.86 1.52
N ASP A 47 -19.52 24.96 0.79
CA ASP A 47 -19.56 24.93 -0.66
C ASP A 47 -18.17 24.67 -1.24
N MET A 48 -17.12 25.27 -0.66
CA MET A 48 -15.74 25.03 -1.06
C MET A 48 -15.28 23.60 -0.73
N LEU A 49 -15.72 23.06 0.40
CA LEU A 49 -15.50 21.68 0.82
C LEU A 49 -16.18 20.72 -0.16
N GLU A 50 -17.50 20.85 -0.35
CA GLU A 50 -18.26 20.00 -1.26
C GLU A 50 -17.72 20.10 -2.67
N LYS A 51 -17.38 21.32 -3.10
CA LYS A 51 -16.74 21.54 -4.40
C LYS A 51 -15.45 20.73 -4.48
N SER A 52 -14.55 20.86 -3.52
CA SER A 52 -13.28 20.13 -3.53
C SER A 52 -13.48 18.61 -3.53
N PHE A 53 -14.40 18.09 -2.72
CA PHE A 53 -14.73 16.66 -2.74
C PHE A 53 -15.30 16.20 -4.08
N SER A 54 -16.12 17.01 -4.75
CA SER A 54 -16.69 16.67 -6.06
C SER A 54 -15.66 16.62 -7.19
N THR A 55 -14.47 17.20 -6.99
CA THR A 55 -13.42 17.26 -8.01
C THR A 55 -12.43 16.09 -8.02
N PHE A 56 -12.53 15.17 -7.05
CA PHE A 56 -11.66 13.99 -7.04
C PHE A 56 -11.95 13.07 -8.23
N HIS A 57 -10.91 12.51 -8.82
CA HIS A 57 -11.05 11.49 -9.87
C HIS A 57 -11.72 10.24 -9.28
N ALA A 58 -12.52 9.52 -10.09
CA ALA A 58 -13.12 8.24 -9.73
C ALA A 58 -12.15 7.19 -9.14
N SER A 59 -10.86 7.18 -9.54
CA SER A 59 -9.84 6.29 -8.98
C SER A 59 -9.48 6.65 -7.52
N ASN A 60 -9.73 7.90 -7.14
CA ASN A 60 -9.50 8.44 -5.80
C ASN A 60 -10.80 8.49 -4.97
N MET A 61 -11.84 7.73 -5.35
CA MET A 61 -13.12 7.69 -4.65
C MET A 61 -12.95 7.29 -3.17
N LEU A 62 -12.04 6.36 -2.86
CA LEU A 62 -11.75 5.96 -1.48
C LEU A 62 -11.15 7.10 -0.66
N LEU A 63 -10.18 7.83 -1.23
CA LEU A 63 -9.57 8.99 -0.58
C LEU A 63 -10.62 10.09 -0.33
N GLN A 64 -11.47 10.37 -1.33
CA GLN A 64 -12.58 11.29 -1.18
C GLN A 64 -13.48 10.90 0.01
N GLN A 65 -13.84 9.61 0.10
CA GLN A 65 -14.67 9.12 1.20
C GLN A 65 -13.98 9.26 2.56
N GLN A 66 -12.69 8.93 2.66
CA GLN A 66 -11.91 9.12 3.89
C GLN A 66 -11.89 10.58 4.34
N TYR A 67 -11.72 11.54 3.43
CA TYR A 67 -11.74 12.95 3.80
C TYR A 67 -13.15 13.45 4.15
N ARG A 68 -14.21 12.88 3.58
CA ARG A 68 -15.60 13.18 3.98
C ARG A 68 -15.91 12.66 5.38
N GLU A 69 -15.46 11.45 5.70
CA GLU A 69 -15.65 10.82 7.02
C GLU A 69 -14.93 11.58 8.15
N LYS A 70 -13.86 12.34 7.83
CA LYS A 70 -13.20 13.23 8.78
C LYS A 70 -14.06 14.41 9.24
N GLY A 71 -15.14 14.75 8.52
CA GLY A 71 -16.12 15.74 8.96
C GLY A 71 -15.58 17.17 9.09
N PHE A 72 -14.73 17.61 8.16
CA PHE A 72 -14.21 18.99 8.18
C PHE A 72 -15.34 20.02 8.14
N THR A 73 -15.24 21.05 8.98
CA THR A 73 -16.19 22.18 9.00
C THR A 73 -15.66 23.41 8.28
N LYS A 74 -14.33 23.56 8.20
CA LYS A 74 -13.64 24.66 7.51
C LYS A 74 -12.86 24.14 6.32
N TYR A 75 -12.89 24.89 5.22
CA TYR A 75 -12.10 24.57 4.04
C TYR A 75 -10.58 24.63 4.32
N SER A 76 -10.15 25.52 5.22
CA SER A 76 -8.75 25.62 5.69
C SER A 76 -8.19 24.29 6.21
N ASP A 77 -9.02 23.50 6.88
CA ASP A 77 -8.60 22.27 7.53
C ASP A 77 -8.41 21.16 6.48
N LEU A 78 -9.31 21.09 5.51
CA LEU A 78 -9.18 20.20 4.35
C LEU A 78 -7.91 20.53 3.55
N ILE A 79 -7.72 21.80 3.17
CA ILE A 79 -6.59 22.15 2.31
C ILE A 79 -5.24 21.93 3.00
N SER A 80 -5.18 22.17 4.31
CA SER A 80 -3.98 21.85 5.11
C SER A 80 -3.67 20.35 5.06
N CYS A 81 -4.69 19.49 5.18
CA CYS A 81 -4.50 18.04 5.08
C CYS A 81 -4.05 17.60 3.67
N LEU A 82 -4.58 18.22 2.62
CA LEU A 82 -4.22 17.91 1.24
C LEU A 82 -2.77 18.31 0.93
N LEU A 83 -2.32 19.47 1.42
CA LEU A 83 -0.93 19.93 1.26
C LEU A 83 0.07 18.99 1.94
N VAL A 84 -0.24 18.53 3.16
CA VAL A 84 0.62 17.55 3.86
C VAL A 84 0.64 16.21 3.12
N ALA A 85 -0.50 15.76 2.60
CA ALA A 85 -0.57 14.53 1.81
C ALA A 85 0.23 14.62 0.51
N GLU A 86 0.18 15.76 -0.20
CA GLU A 86 0.99 16.02 -1.39
C GLU A 86 2.50 15.92 -1.09
N GLN A 87 2.97 16.59 -0.03
CA GLN A 87 4.38 16.53 0.39
C GLN A 87 4.82 15.11 0.77
N ASN A 88 3.96 14.37 1.50
CA ASN A 88 4.24 12.99 1.87
C ASN A 88 4.36 12.08 0.63
N ASN A 89 3.52 12.30 -0.39
CA ASN A 89 3.60 11.56 -1.64
C ASN A 89 4.91 11.87 -2.39
N GLU A 90 5.32 13.14 -2.47
CA GLU A 90 6.60 13.51 -3.06
C GLU A 90 7.79 12.84 -2.35
N LEU A 91 7.76 12.81 -1.00
CA LEU A 91 8.79 12.15 -0.20
C LEU A 91 8.80 10.63 -0.44
N LEU A 92 7.63 9.99 -0.53
CA LEU A 92 7.52 8.58 -0.87
C LEU A 92 8.14 8.26 -2.23
N MET A 93 7.91 9.10 -3.24
CA MET A 93 8.52 8.94 -4.57
C MET A 93 10.04 9.09 -4.52
N LYS A 94 10.54 10.13 -3.84
CA LYS A 94 11.99 10.35 -3.63
C LYS A 94 12.65 9.19 -2.88
N ASN A 95 11.96 8.61 -1.88
CA ASN A 95 12.45 7.45 -1.13
C ASN A 95 12.53 6.19 -1.99
N HIS A 96 11.62 6.03 -2.96
CA HIS A 96 11.69 4.93 -3.92
C HIS A 96 12.90 5.08 -4.85
N GLU A 97 13.15 6.29 -5.34
CA GLU A 97 14.27 6.61 -6.23
C GLU A 97 15.63 6.60 -5.53
N SER A 98 15.69 6.98 -4.24
CA SER A 98 16.92 7.03 -3.47
C SER A 98 17.42 5.66 -3.00
N ARG A 99 16.65 4.60 -3.23
CA ARG A 99 17.04 3.24 -2.86
C ARG A 99 18.26 2.82 -3.70
N PRO A 100 19.45 2.63 -3.12
CA PRO A 100 20.50 1.95 -3.85
C PRO A 100 19.99 0.54 -4.17
N THR A 101 19.92 0.20 -5.45
CA THR A 101 19.78 -1.20 -5.88
C THR A 101 21.10 -1.88 -5.52
N GLY A 102 21.19 -2.35 -4.28
CA GLY A 102 22.45 -2.73 -3.64
C GLY A 102 22.27 -3.78 -2.55
N SER A 103 21.34 -4.71 -2.73
CA SER A 103 21.62 -6.07 -2.30
C SER A 103 22.37 -6.73 -3.46
N ALA A 104 23.69 -6.58 -3.49
CA ALA A 104 24.50 -7.53 -4.24
C ALA A 104 24.08 -8.92 -3.70
N PRO A 105 23.62 -9.87 -4.55
CA PRO A 105 23.50 -11.22 -4.08
C PRO A 105 24.88 -11.59 -3.53
N PHE A 106 24.92 -12.11 -2.30
CA PHE A 106 26.16 -12.58 -1.70
C PHE A 106 26.89 -13.42 -2.77
N PRO A 107 28.16 -13.12 -3.10
CA PRO A 107 28.89 -14.02 -3.99
C PRO A 107 28.95 -15.37 -3.29
N GLU A 108 28.30 -16.36 -3.88
CA GLU A 108 28.35 -17.74 -3.45
C GLU A 108 29.76 -18.26 -3.76
N VAL A 109 30.71 -17.98 -2.84
CA VAL A 109 32.11 -18.38 -2.98
C VAL A 109 32.21 -19.87 -2.69
N ASN A 110 31.96 -20.68 -3.71
CA ASN A 110 32.30 -22.09 -3.73
C ASN A 110 33.75 -22.24 -4.23
N VAL A 111 34.73 -22.21 -3.31
CA VAL A 111 36.13 -22.57 -3.62
C VAL A 111 36.72 -23.38 -2.45
N MET A 112 36.52 -24.70 -2.51
CA MET A 112 37.40 -25.66 -1.86
C MET A 112 38.68 -25.76 -2.70
N THR A 113 39.79 -25.23 -2.20
CA THR A 113 41.13 -25.54 -2.71
C THR A 113 42.05 -25.92 -1.57
N TYR A 114 42.38 -27.20 -1.53
CA TYR A 114 43.78 -27.61 -1.39
C TYR A 114 44.04 -28.77 -2.35
N GLU A 115 44.60 -28.34 -3.47
CA GLU A 115 45.56 -28.97 -4.37
C GLU A 115 46.00 -30.44 -4.16
N ASN A 116 46.07 -31.09 -5.33
CA ASN A 116 47.13 -31.98 -5.80
C ASN A 116 47.25 -33.39 -5.20
N SER A 117 46.60 -34.35 -5.87
CA SER A 117 47.39 -35.48 -6.38
C SER A 117 46.78 -36.10 -7.63
N LYS A 118 47.70 -36.52 -8.50
CA LYS A 118 47.53 -36.91 -9.89
C LYS A 118 46.78 -38.23 -10.05
N ARG A 119 46.15 -38.37 -11.24
CA ARG A 119 45.90 -39.60 -12.00
C ARG A 119 44.91 -40.63 -11.43
N GLY A 120 43.84 -40.89 -12.19
CA GLY A 120 43.10 -42.15 -12.10
C GLY A 120 41.90 -42.23 -13.03
N ARG A 121 42.08 -42.76 -14.24
CA ARG A 121 41.02 -43.17 -15.18
C ARG A 121 40.29 -44.42 -14.66
N GLY A 122 38.99 -44.53 -14.97
CA GLY A 122 38.25 -45.81 -15.10
C GLY A 122 37.03 -45.91 -14.16
N ARG A 123 35.79 -45.76 -14.64
CA ARG A 123 34.94 -46.75 -15.34
C ARG A 123 34.70 -48.06 -14.56
N THR A 124 33.46 -48.16 -14.07
CA THR A 124 32.54 -49.29 -14.32
C THR A 124 32.73 -50.61 -13.54
N HIS A 125 31.73 -50.90 -12.69
CA HIS A 125 31.04 -52.19 -12.51
C HIS A 125 31.78 -53.38 -11.85
N GLY A 126 31.36 -53.70 -10.61
CA GLY A 126 30.93 -55.04 -10.21
C GLY A 126 31.95 -56.12 -9.85
N ARG A 127 31.64 -56.82 -8.75
CA ARG A 127 31.95 -58.23 -8.36
C ARG A 127 32.90 -58.45 -7.16
N GLY A 128 32.28 -58.58 -5.98
CA GLY A 128 32.39 -59.74 -5.06
C GLY A 128 33.67 -60.00 -4.24
N ARG A 129 33.52 -60.15 -2.91
CA ARG A 129 33.64 -61.42 -2.12
C ARG A 129 34.08 -61.19 -0.65
N GLY A 130 33.17 -61.47 0.31
CA GLY A 130 33.40 -61.97 1.69
C GLY A 130 34.12 -61.02 2.69
N ARG A 131 33.93 -61.06 4.01
CA ARG A 131 33.20 -61.92 4.96
C ARG A 131 32.92 -61.09 6.23
N GLY A 132 31.77 -61.27 6.87
CA GLY A 132 31.50 -60.73 8.21
C GLY A 132 30.08 -61.06 8.66
N ARG A 133 29.94 -61.87 9.70
CA ARG A 133 28.71 -62.57 10.12
C ARG A 133 27.84 -61.68 11.02
N GLY A 134 26.53 -61.69 10.80
CA GLY A 134 25.54 -61.16 11.75
C GLY A 134 24.13 -61.47 11.29
N ARG A 135 23.49 -62.45 11.93
CA ARG A 135 22.15 -62.96 11.63
C ARG A 135 21.08 -62.04 12.23
N GLY A 136 19.99 -61.79 11.51
CA GLY A 136 18.80 -61.13 12.08
C GLY A 136 17.69 -60.90 11.05
N HIS A 137 16.79 -61.86 10.95
CA HIS A 137 15.52 -61.77 10.24
C HIS A 137 14.60 -60.67 10.81
N GLY A 138 13.86 -59.98 9.94
CA GLY A 138 12.75 -59.12 10.38
C GLY A 138 12.05 -58.44 9.21
N ARG A 139 11.14 -59.17 8.57
CA ARG A 139 10.25 -58.68 7.50
C ARG A 139 9.26 -57.67 8.07
N GLY A 140 8.91 -56.66 7.28
CA GLY A 140 7.85 -55.72 7.62
C GLY A 140 7.50 -54.74 6.49
N CYS A 141 7.24 -55.26 5.28
CA CYS A 141 6.55 -54.49 4.25
C CYS A 141 5.08 -54.34 4.67
N GLY A 142 4.55 -53.12 4.64
CA GLY A 142 3.14 -52.83 4.90
C GLY A 142 2.71 -51.55 4.23
N TRP A 143 2.69 -51.55 2.90
CA TRP A 143 1.89 -50.59 2.13
C TRP A 143 0.42 -50.94 2.33
N ASN A 144 -0.43 -49.98 2.71
CA ASN A 144 -1.72 -49.79 2.04
C ASN A 144 -2.38 -48.45 2.41
N LYS A 145 -2.82 -47.78 1.34
CA LYS A 145 -3.80 -46.70 1.29
C LYS A 145 -5.11 -47.16 1.95
N TYR A 146 -5.88 -46.25 2.54
CA TYR A 146 -7.25 -45.87 2.12
C TYR A 146 -7.84 -44.84 3.10
N GLN A 147 -8.25 -43.71 2.50
CA GLN A 147 -9.26 -42.72 2.87
C GLN A 147 -10.07 -42.93 4.16
N LYS A 148 -10.17 -41.85 4.97
CA LYS A 148 -11.44 -41.43 5.57
C LYS A 148 -11.44 -39.94 5.84
N ASN A 149 -12.41 -39.26 5.24
CA ASN A 149 -12.78 -37.88 5.52
C ASN A 149 -13.21 -37.75 6.98
N HIS A 150 -12.81 -36.65 7.62
CA HIS A 150 -13.55 -36.08 8.73
C HIS A 150 -13.55 -34.57 8.54
N ASP A 151 -14.73 -34.05 8.24
CA ASP A 151 -15.08 -32.65 8.42
C ASP A 151 -14.83 -32.26 9.87
N ASP A 152 -14.16 -31.13 10.10
CA ASP A 152 -14.27 -30.39 11.35
C ASP A 152 -14.17 -28.89 11.06
N ASN A 153 -15.37 -28.31 11.00
CA ASN A 153 -15.68 -26.90 11.11
C ASN A 153 -15.18 -26.35 12.46
N LYS A 154 -14.22 -25.42 12.45
CA LYS A 154 -13.96 -24.53 13.60
C LYS A 154 -13.73 -23.09 13.15
N ASP A 155 -14.83 -22.37 13.23
CA ASP A 155 -14.95 -20.95 13.52
C ASP A 155 -13.92 -20.49 14.57
N ALA A 156 -13.14 -19.46 14.23
CA ALA A 156 -12.23 -18.77 15.12
C ALA A 156 -12.39 -17.25 14.96
N SER A 157 -13.53 -16.76 15.44
CA SER A 157 -13.65 -15.69 16.43
C SER A 157 -12.58 -14.57 16.41
N TYR A 158 -13.02 -13.42 15.91
CA TYR A 158 -12.81 -12.08 16.47
C TYR A 158 -11.50 -11.82 17.23
N HIS A 159 -10.48 -11.37 16.52
CA HIS A 159 -9.36 -10.66 17.12
C HIS A 159 -9.77 -9.20 17.42
N GLN A 160 -10.61 -9.00 18.45
CA GLN A 160 -10.79 -7.70 19.10
C GLN A 160 -9.58 -7.43 20.00
N LYS A 161 -8.84 -6.34 19.77
CA LYS A 161 -8.04 -5.67 20.80
C LYS A 161 -7.55 -4.29 20.35
N TRP A 162 -8.42 -3.29 20.48
CA TRP A 162 -8.04 -1.92 20.80
C TRP A 162 -9.09 -1.37 21.77
N THR A 163 -8.96 -1.76 23.04
CA THR A 163 -9.70 -1.17 24.14
C THR A 163 -9.00 0.10 24.62
N ASN A 164 -9.81 1.13 24.83
CA ASN A 164 -9.65 2.25 25.76
C ASN A 164 -8.80 3.44 25.31
N TYR A 165 -9.47 4.46 24.75
CA TYR A 165 -9.13 5.86 25.03
C TYR A 165 -10.33 6.81 24.87
N GLU A 166 -11.48 6.47 25.45
CA GLU A 166 -12.64 7.38 25.54
C GLU A 166 -13.31 7.15 26.89
N GLU A 167 -12.74 7.68 27.96
CA GLU A 167 -13.50 8.04 29.17
C GLU A 167 -12.60 8.84 30.13
N LYS A 168 -12.75 10.17 30.07
CA LYS A 168 -12.80 11.12 31.22
C LYS A 168 -12.38 12.52 30.75
N ARG A 169 -13.36 13.40 30.57
CA ARG A 169 -13.56 14.61 31.39
C ARG A 169 -14.57 15.56 30.73
N ILE A 170 -15.86 15.36 30.99
CA ILE A 170 -16.80 16.46 31.21
C ILE A 170 -17.57 16.12 32.49
N LYS A 171 -17.21 16.83 33.57
CA LYS A 171 -18.14 17.35 34.57
C LYS A 171 -17.60 18.72 34.95
#